data_AF-A0A2I1M6A6-F1
#
_entry.id   AF-A0A2I1M6A6-F1
#
_cell.length_a   1.000
_cell.length_b   1.000
_cell.length_c   1.000
_cell.angle_alpha   90.00
_cell.angle_beta   90.00
_cell.angle_gamma   90.00
#
_symmetry.space_group_name_H-M   'P 1'
#
loop_
_entity.id
_entity.type
_entity.pdbx_description
1 polymer ?
#
loop_
_entity_poly.entity_id
_entity_poly.type
_entity_poly.pdbx_seq_one_letter_code
_entity_poly.pdbx_strand_id
1 'polypeptide(L)'
;MAQALHLAFDVDIIASLYDKPTLVIDTSFGSTVGVVGHAPLYEADSRSHVELLQPHIASVVEESGLKPADIQRVVVGTGPAPFTGLRAGIVAARAFALATGAQLVGMNVLEAQSTWNRLEIANMGQYYTDSAYPNSAYPNSTAAQTYHFTLAVNDARRKQLYYALYGQGGEEILAMNIASATDIAQGVREVLGKFGFVQGDSARSVDTAGADGFGADSASGLSGGASSVAGAGGSYVVDIIGHGAMRYESAWADLPVGEVREESVLHDAGAAGLAIFASCALMREFQGKDVSTDPLYLRRPDVTIPAPNKHILGQTSISLRVGGQVENHAQTQNPEKQNVKTQVGGQVGDSGERKG
;
A
#
# COMPACT_ATOMS: atom_id res chain seq x y z
N MET A 1 6.63 -10.05 -20.70
CA MET A 1 7.19 -9.39 -19.48
C MET A 1 8.42 -8.52 -19.74
N ALA A 2 9.61 -9.04 -20.09
CA ALA A 2 10.82 -8.20 -20.26
C ALA A 2 10.64 -7.05 -21.29
N GLN A 3 10.07 -7.33 -22.48
CA GLN A 3 9.71 -6.29 -23.45
C GLN A 3 8.65 -5.29 -22.94
N ALA A 4 7.77 -5.72 -22.03
CA ALA A 4 6.71 -4.88 -21.51
C ALA A 4 7.22 -3.88 -20.45
N LEU A 5 8.23 -4.27 -19.66
CA LEU A 5 8.95 -3.35 -18.75
C LEU A 5 9.55 -2.17 -19.54
N HIS A 6 10.17 -2.42 -20.70
CA HIS A 6 10.71 -1.37 -21.58
C HIS A 6 9.65 -0.50 -22.28
N LEU A 7 8.37 -0.89 -22.25
CA LEU A 7 7.26 -0.10 -22.82
C LEU A 7 6.54 0.75 -21.77
N ALA A 8 6.63 0.39 -20.48
CA ALA A 8 5.96 1.10 -19.39
C ALA A 8 6.90 1.95 -18.52
N PHE A 9 8.21 1.72 -18.58
CA PHE A 9 9.22 2.45 -17.82
C PHE A 9 10.32 2.98 -18.73
N ASP A 10 10.95 4.07 -18.28
CA ASP A 10 12.11 4.63 -18.94
C ASP A 10 13.26 3.61 -19.02
N VAL A 11 13.98 3.60 -20.15
CA VAL A 11 15.10 2.68 -20.38
C VAL A 11 16.21 2.88 -19.33
N ASP A 12 16.44 4.11 -18.88
CA ASP A 12 17.45 4.43 -17.88
C ASP A 12 17.05 3.94 -16.48
N ILE A 13 15.74 3.90 -16.18
CA ILE A 13 15.21 3.32 -14.94
C ILE A 13 15.43 1.79 -14.95
N ILE A 14 15.10 1.12 -16.05
CA ILE A 14 15.31 -0.33 -16.19
C ILE A 14 16.80 -0.68 -16.15
N ALA A 15 17.66 0.07 -16.84
CA ALA A 15 19.11 -0.12 -16.76
C ALA A 15 19.62 0.05 -15.32
N SER A 16 19.20 1.12 -14.61
CA SER A 16 19.61 1.35 -13.22
C SER A 16 19.11 0.30 -12.22
N LEU A 17 18.17 -0.58 -12.57
CA LEU A 17 17.77 -1.71 -11.71
C LEU A 17 18.75 -2.88 -11.78
N TYR A 18 19.35 -3.11 -12.96
CA TYR A 18 20.31 -4.20 -13.15
C TYR A 18 21.75 -3.76 -12.90
N ASP A 19 22.09 -2.48 -13.12
CA ASP A 19 23.41 -1.92 -12.80
C ASP A 19 23.66 -1.76 -11.29
N LYS A 20 22.58 -1.61 -10.50
CA LYS A 20 22.64 -1.41 -9.04
C LYS A 20 21.89 -2.55 -8.35
N PRO A 21 22.59 -3.52 -7.74
CA PRO A 21 21.95 -4.63 -7.04
C PRO A 21 20.91 -4.13 -6.04
N THR A 22 19.65 -4.46 -6.32
CA THR A 22 18.48 -3.90 -5.65
C THR A 22 17.77 -5.01 -4.88
N LEU A 23 17.76 -4.89 -3.55
CA LEU A 23 17.00 -5.74 -2.64
C LEU A 23 15.57 -5.18 -2.51
N VAL A 24 14.56 -6.06 -2.60
CA VAL A 24 13.16 -5.74 -2.33
C VAL A 24 12.74 -6.42 -1.02
N ILE A 25 12.06 -5.67 -0.16
CA ILE A 25 11.46 -6.17 1.09
C ILE A 25 10.02 -5.67 1.15
N ASP A 26 9.05 -6.57 1.19
CA ASP A 26 7.65 -6.23 1.46
C ASP A 26 7.06 -7.10 2.57
N THR A 27 6.22 -6.48 3.39
CA THR A 27 5.47 -7.13 4.49
C THR A 27 4.01 -6.65 4.51
N SER A 28 3.50 -6.27 3.33
CA SER A 28 2.13 -5.79 3.17
C SER A 28 1.12 -6.94 3.21
N PHE A 29 1.52 -8.08 2.62
CA PHE A 29 0.84 -9.36 2.72
C PHE A 29 1.90 -10.48 2.81
N GLY A 30 1.85 -11.26 3.90
CA GLY A 30 2.94 -12.18 4.24
C GLY A 30 4.28 -11.43 4.44
N SER A 31 5.37 -12.05 4.00
CA SER A 31 6.65 -11.37 3.74
C SER A 31 7.21 -11.84 2.40
N THR A 32 7.54 -10.90 1.53
CA THR A 32 8.32 -11.16 0.32
C THR A 32 9.69 -10.50 0.43
N VAL A 33 10.75 -11.25 0.13
CA VAL A 33 12.12 -10.74 0.06
C VAL A 33 12.77 -11.26 -1.22
N GLY A 34 13.52 -10.44 -1.93
CA GLY A 34 14.25 -10.90 -3.12
C GLY A 34 15.17 -9.84 -3.71
N VAL A 35 16.15 -10.28 -4.50
CA VAL A 35 17.01 -9.38 -5.28
C VAL A 35 16.46 -9.30 -6.71
N VAL A 36 16.38 -8.10 -7.28
CA VAL A 36 15.90 -7.90 -8.66
C VAL A 36 16.72 -8.73 -9.64
N GLY A 37 16.05 -9.53 -10.48
CA GLY A 37 16.67 -10.50 -11.39
C GLY A 37 16.67 -11.95 -10.88
N HIS A 38 16.39 -12.17 -9.59
CA HIS A 38 16.33 -13.48 -8.95
C HIS A 38 14.92 -13.83 -8.47
N ALA A 39 14.67 -15.10 -8.17
CA ALA A 39 13.39 -15.53 -7.62
C ALA A 39 13.22 -14.99 -6.18
N PRO A 40 12.03 -14.49 -5.80
CA PRO A 40 11.76 -14.07 -4.42
C PRO A 40 11.57 -15.28 -3.49
N LEU A 41 11.91 -15.09 -2.21
CA LEU A 41 11.38 -15.90 -1.11
C LEU A 41 10.10 -15.25 -0.58
N TYR A 42 9.06 -16.05 -0.43
CA TYR A 42 7.76 -15.64 0.10
C TYR A 42 7.36 -16.52 1.29
N GLU A 43 6.92 -15.89 2.37
CA GLU A 43 6.31 -16.52 3.54
C GLU A 43 4.88 -15.99 3.71
N ALA A 44 3.91 -16.90 3.74
CA ALA A 44 2.50 -16.58 3.89
C ALA A 44 2.08 -16.44 5.37
N ASP A 45 2.76 -17.10 6.32
CA ASP A 45 2.37 -17.03 7.73
C ASP A 45 2.76 -15.69 8.38
N SER A 46 1.74 -14.85 8.56
CA SER A 46 1.77 -13.60 9.33
C SER A 46 2.29 -13.72 10.78
N ARG A 47 2.56 -14.91 11.32
CA ARG A 47 3.21 -15.13 12.62
C ARG A 47 4.72 -15.35 12.50
N SER A 48 5.19 -16.17 11.56
CA SER A 48 6.62 -16.47 11.37
C SER A 48 7.37 -15.37 10.61
N HIS A 49 6.67 -14.62 9.74
CA HIS A 49 7.31 -13.70 8.78
C HIS A 49 8.29 -12.69 9.41
N VAL A 50 8.06 -12.21 10.64
CA VAL A 50 8.97 -11.28 11.34
C VAL A 50 10.28 -11.97 11.75
N GLU A 51 10.20 -13.22 12.21
CA GLU A 51 11.35 -14.02 12.65
C GLU A 51 12.17 -14.50 11.44
N LEU A 52 11.49 -14.83 10.34
CA LEU A 52 12.09 -15.30 9.09
C LEU A 52 12.64 -14.19 8.20
N LEU A 53 12.25 -12.93 8.42
CA LEU A 53 12.65 -11.79 7.56
C LEU A 53 14.17 -11.64 7.43
N GLN A 54 14.92 -11.69 8.54
CA GLN A 54 16.38 -11.58 8.51
C GLN A 54 17.06 -12.81 7.87
N PRO A 55 16.70 -14.07 8.22
CA PRO A 55 17.13 -15.25 7.48
C PRO A 55 16.85 -15.17 5.97
N HIS A 56 15.67 -14.72 5.55
CA HIS A 56 15.31 -14.62 4.13
C HIS A 56 16.13 -13.55 3.41
N ILE A 57 16.38 -12.38 4.03
CA ILE A 57 17.30 -11.37 3.49
C ILE A 57 18.70 -11.95 3.28
N ALA A 58 19.23 -12.73 4.24
CA ALA A 58 20.53 -13.38 4.08
C ALA A 58 20.53 -14.39 2.92
N SER A 59 19.52 -15.26 2.87
CA SER A 59 19.38 -16.31 1.84
C SER A 59 19.32 -15.73 0.44
N VAL A 60 18.43 -14.75 0.17
CA VAL A 60 18.29 -14.21 -1.21
C VAL A 60 19.52 -13.44 -1.67
N VAL A 61 20.25 -12.80 -0.76
CA VAL A 61 21.50 -12.09 -1.10
C VAL A 61 22.60 -13.11 -1.46
N GLU A 62 22.75 -14.17 -0.66
CA GLU A 62 23.71 -15.25 -0.92
C GLU A 62 23.39 -16.05 -2.19
N GLU A 63 22.12 -16.44 -2.39
CA GLU A 63 21.61 -17.13 -3.58
C GLU A 63 21.74 -16.30 -4.87
N SER A 64 21.79 -14.97 -4.74
CA SER A 64 22.09 -14.06 -5.85
C SER A 64 23.59 -13.93 -6.16
N GLY A 65 24.45 -14.64 -5.41
CA GLY A 65 25.90 -14.55 -5.55
C GLY A 65 26.52 -13.25 -5.00
N LEU A 66 25.77 -12.52 -4.17
CA LEU A 66 26.14 -11.21 -3.62
C LEU A 66 26.49 -11.30 -2.14
N LYS A 67 27.18 -10.28 -1.63
CA LYS A 67 27.31 -10.00 -0.20
C LYS A 67 26.36 -8.86 0.17
N PRO A 68 25.99 -8.72 1.46
CA PRO A 68 25.16 -7.58 1.90
C PRO A 68 25.73 -6.21 1.50
N ALA A 69 27.06 -6.06 1.50
CA ALA A 69 27.74 -4.83 1.09
C ALA A 69 27.72 -4.54 -0.42
N ASP A 70 27.36 -5.52 -1.26
CA ASP A 70 27.23 -5.34 -2.71
C ASP A 70 25.84 -4.79 -3.09
N ILE A 71 24.86 -4.85 -2.17
CA ILE A 71 23.52 -4.27 -2.33
C ILE A 71 23.61 -2.74 -2.25
N GLN A 72 23.30 -2.08 -3.37
CA GLN A 72 23.37 -0.62 -3.49
C GLN A 72 22.02 0.06 -3.26
N ARG A 73 20.91 -0.69 -3.34
CA ARG A 73 19.55 -0.17 -3.15
C ARG A 73 18.67 -1.16 -2.40
N VAL A 74 17.82 -0.63 -1.52
CA VAL A 74 16.71 -1.33 -0.89
C VAL A 74 15.41 -0.63 -1.27
N VAL A 75 14.47 -1.34 -1.89
CA VAL A 75 13.09 -0.88 -2.11
C VAL A 75 12.20 -1.58 -1.10
N VAL A 76 11.46 -0.82 -0.28
CA VAL A 76 10.64 -1.37 0.80
C VAL A 76 9.16 -1.02 0.65
N GLY A 77 8.31 -2.01 0.90
CA GLY A 77 6.87 -1.83 1.00
C GLY A 77 6.47 -0.90 2.15
N THR A 78 5.78 0.18 1.81
CA THR A 78 5.22 1.15 2.77
C THR A 78 3.74 0.93 3.05
N GLY A 79 3.13 -0.07 2.42
CA GLY A 79 1.73 -0.46 2.60
C GLY A 79 0.89 -0.22 1.34
N PRO A 80 -0.44 -0.13 1.46
CA PRO A 80 -1.23 -0.14 2.70
C PRO A 80 -1.35 -1.56 3.27
N ALA A 81 -1.25 -1.70 4.60
CA ALA A 81 -1.20 -3.00 5.26
C ALA A 81 -1.57 -2.94 6.76
N PRO A 82 -1.82 -4.09 7.43
CA PRO A 82 -1.94 -4.18 8.88
C PRO A 82 -0.64 -3.76 9.61
N PHE A 83 -0.80 -3.10 10.76
CA PHE A 83 0.26 -2.36 11.46
C PHE A 83 1.53 -3.14 11.84
N THR A 84 1.40 -4.40 12.25
CA THR A 84 2.51 -5.15 12.87
C THR A 84 3.53 -5.65 11.85
N GLY A 85 3.08 -6.25 10.74
CA GLY A 85 3.98 -6.78 9.71
C GLY A 85 4.73 -5.64 9.00
N LEU A 86 3.98 -4.62 8.57
CA LEU A 86 4.53 -3.45 7.88
C LEU A 86 5.69 -2.77 8.64
N ARG A 87 5.65 -2.75 9.99
CA ARG A 87 6.76 -2.22 10.80
C ARG A 87 8.00 -3.08 10.72
N ALA A 88 7.87 -4.41 10.71
CA ALA A 88 9.01 -5.31 10.64
C ALA A 88 9.78 -5.12 9.33
N GLY A 89 9.07 -5.10 8.18
CA GLY A 89 9.68 -4.84 6.87
C GLY A 89 10.41 -3.50 6.81
N ILE A 90 9.75 -2.41 7.19
CA ILE A 90 10.34 -1.06 7.16
C ILE A 90 11.53 -0.93 8.11
N VAL A 91 11.47 -1.50 9.33
CA VAL A 91 12.58 -1.45 10.28
C VAL A 91 13.77 -2.30 9.79
N ALA A 92 13.53 -3.49 9.25
CA ALA A 92 14.58 -4.33 8.68
C ALA A 92 15.25 -3.65 7.47
N ALA A 93 14.48 -3.06 6.56
CA ALA A 93 15.00 -2.32 5.42
C ALA A 93 15.83 -1.08 5.85
N ARG A 94 15.34 -0.30 6.83
CA ARG A 94 16.08 0.83 7.43
C ARG A 94 17.39 0.38 8.09
N ALA A 95 17.36 -0.73 8.83
CA ALA A 95 18.55 -1.28 9.48
C ALA A 95 19.58 -1.82 8.47
N PHE A 96 19.12 -2.52 7.43
CA PHE A 96 19.98 -3.03 6.36
C PHE A 96 20.64 -1.87 5.59
N ALA A 97 19.87 -0.90 5.13
CA ALA A 97 20.38 0.27 4.41
C ALA A 97 21.36 1.10 5.26
N LEU A 98 21.11 1.25 6.57
CA LEU A 98 22.04 1.89 7.51
C LEU A 98 23.36 1.12 7.66
N ALA A 99 23.32 -0.22 7.63
CA ALA A 99 24.50 -1.07 7.77
C ALA A 99 25.33 -1.18 6.49
N THR A 100 24.72 -1.09 5.31
CA THR A 100 25.40 -1.24 4.01
C THR A 100 25.69 0.08 3.29
N GLY A 101 25.00 1.17 3.65
CA GLY A 101 25.04 2.44 2.93
C GLY A 101 24.14 2.47 1.68
N ALA A 102 23.28 1.46 1.49
CA ALA A 102 22.38 1.39 0.34
C ALA A 102 21.36 2.53 0.31
N GLN A 103 21.00 2.99 -0.90
CA GLN A 103 19.85 3.87 -1.12
C GLN A 103 18.57 3.18 -0.63
N LEU A 104 17.76 3.85 0.19
CA LEU A 104 16.49 3.30 0.68
C LEU A 104 15.31 4.06 0.09
N VAL A 105 14.42 3.34 -0.61
CA VAL A 105 13.27 3.88 -1.33
C VAL A 105 11.98 3.18 -0.87
N GLY A 106 10.94 3.92 -0.54
CA GLY A 106 9.64 3.38 -0.17
C GLY A 106 8.70 3.25 -1.38
N MET A 107 7.86 2.22 -1.39
CA MET A 107 6.88 1.97 -2.46
C MET A 107 5.56 1.43 -1.89
N ASN A 108 4.43 1.92 -2.41
CA ASN A 108 3.13 1.34 -2.10
C ASN A 108 2.84 0.14 -3.01
N VAL A 109 2.19 -0.90 -2.49
CA VAL A 109 1.99 -2.16 -3.23
C VAL A 109 0.86 -2.09 -4.26
N LEU A 110 -0.14 -1.23 -4.07
CA LEU A 110 -1.32 -1.15 -4.96
C LEU A 110 -0.97 -0.56 -6.33
N GLU A 111 -0.11 0.46 -6.39
CA GLU A 111 0.38 1.04 -7.65
C GLU A 111 1.25 0.04 -8.44
N ALA A 112 2.00 -0.83 -7.74
CA ALA A 112 2.77 -1.91 -8.35
C ALA A 112 1.87 -3.04 -8.87
N GLN A 113 0.84 -3.45 -8.11
CA GLN A 113 -0.19 -4.39 -8.58
C GLN A 113 -0.94 -3.85 -9.81
N SER A 114 -1.34 -2.57 -9.78
CA SER A 114 -1.97 -1.91 -10.93
C SER A 114 -1.05 -1.91 -12.16
N THR A 115 0.23 -1.60 -11.97
CA THR A 115 1.18 -1.58 -13.08
C THR A 115 1.44 -2.98 -13.63
N TRP A 116 1.48 -4.01 -12.79
CA TRP A 116 1.55 -5.40 -13.23
C TRP A 116 0.35 -5.79 -14.09
N ASN A 117 -0.88 -5.51 -13.65
CA ASN A 117 -2.10 -5.78 -14.43
C ASN A 117 -2.06 -5.09 -15.81
N ARG A 118 -1.72 -3.80 -15.87
CA ARG A 118 -1.60 -3.04 -17.12
C ARG A 118 -0.53 -3.62 -18.06
N LEU A 119 0.58 -4.10 -17.50
CA LEU A 119 1.61 -4.79 -18.27
C LEU A 119 1.10 -6.11 -18.87
N GLU A 120 0.30 -6.89 -18.13
CA GLU A 120 -0.24 -8.15 -18.66
C GLU A 120 -1.28 -7.92 -19.75
N ILE A 121 -2.20 -6.96 -19.58
CA ILE A 121 -3.13 -6.50 -20.63
C ILE A 121 -2.37 -6.09 -21.90
N ALA A 122 -1.28 -5.34 -21.76
CA ALA A 122 -0.43 -4.94 -22.88
C ALA A 122 0.28 -6.13 -23.56
N ASN A 123 0.79 -7.12 -22.80
CA ASN A 123 1.37 -8.34 -23.36
C ASN A 123 0.30 -9.18 -24.10
N MET A 124 -0.93 -9.30 -23.55
CA MET A 124 -2.03 -10.03 -24.18
C MET A 124 -2.44 -9.38 -25.51
N GLY A 125 -2.56 -8.05 -25.56
CA GLY A 125 -2.84 -7.31 -26.79
C GLY A 125 -1.81 -7.58 -27.90
N GLN A 126 -0.52 -7.71 -27.57
CA GLN A 126 0.52 -8.07 -28.55
C GLN A 126 0.43 -9.55 -28.98
N TYR A 127 0.15 -10.47 -28.07
CA TYR A 127 -0.02 -11.89 -28.42
C TYR A 127 -1.19 -12.13 -29.39
N TYR A 128 -2.26 -11.35 -29.25
CA TYR A 128 -3.41 -11.40 -30.14
C TYR A 128 -3.17 -10.78 -31.52
N THR A 129 -2.24 -9.84 -31.67
CA THR A 129 -1.86 -9.31 -32.99
C THR A 129 -0.98 -10.26 -33.84
N ASP A 130 -0.32 -11.23 -33.21
CA ASP A 130 0.72 -12.06 -33.87
C ASP A 130 0.30 -13.55 -34.05
N SER A 131 -0.92 -13.91 -33.64
CA SER A 131 -1.48 -15.26 -33.84
C SER A 131 -2.58 -15.28 -34.91
N ALA A 132 -2.79 -16.44 -35.54
CA ALA A 132 -3.62 -16.61 -36.75
C ALA A 132 -5.15 -16.46 -36.57
N TYR A 133 -5.60 -15.74 -35.53
CA TYR A 133 -7.01 -15.48 -35.23
C TYR A 133 -7.28 -13.96 -35.22
N PRO A 134 -7.53 -13.34 -36.41
CA PRO A 134 -7.64 -11.89 -36.58
C PRO A 134 -8.96 -11.28 -36.02
N ASN A 135 -9.62 -11.94 -35.08
CA ASN A 135 -10.88 -11.50 -34.46
C ASN A 135 -11.00 -11.96 -33.00
N SER A 136 -9.89 -11.96 -32.24
CA SER A 136 -9.97 -11.85 -30.78
C SER A 136 -10.40 -10.44 -30.39
N ALA A 137 -10.88 -10.24 -29.16
CA ALA A 137 -11.45 -8.96 -28.71
C ALA A 137 -10.45 -7.79 -28.58
N TYR A 138 -9.16 -8.00 -28.92
CA TYR A 138 -8.08 -7.01 -28.81
C TYR A 138 -7.10 -7.16 -29.98
N PRO A 139 -7.45 -6.68 -31.18
CA PRO A 139 -6.51 -5.78 -31.87
C PRO A 139 -7.15 -4.63 -32.67
N ASN A 140 -6.30 -3.67 -33.06
CA ASN A 140 -6.58 -2.51 -33.93
C ASN A 140 -7.60 -2.77 -35.05
N SER A 141 -8.83 -2.31 -34.83
CA SER A 141 -9.79 -1.96 -35.88
C SER A 141 -10.74 -0.89 -35.32
N THR A 142 -11.65 -0.37 -36.14
CA THR A 142 -12.62 0.69 -35.78
C THR A 142 -13.72 0.24 -34.79
N ALA A 143 -13.44 -0.77 -33.96
CA ALA A 143 -14.27 -1.18 -32.83
C ALA A 143 -14.10 -0.20 -31.66
N ALA A 144 -15.13 -0.07 -30.82
CA ALA A 144 -15.09 0.82 -29.66
C ALA A 144 -13.94 0.43 -28.72
N GLN A 145 -13.07 1.39 -28.40
CA GLN A 145 -11.95 1.19 -27.49
C GLN A 145 -12.49 0.88 -26.07
N THR A 146 -12.24 -0.33 -25.58
CA THR A 146 -12.52 -0.68 -24.18
C THR A 146 -11.41 -0.11 -23.29
N TYR A 147 -11.80 0.76 -22.36
CA TYR A 147 -10.91 1.33 -21.36
C TYR A 147 -10.78 0.38 -20.16
N HIS A 148 -9.54 0.02 -19.81
CA HIS A 148 -9.26 -0.79 -18.63
C HIS A 148 -8.92 0.08 -17.43
N PHE A 149 -9.66 -0.09 -16.34
CA PHE A 149 -9.34 0.44 -15.02
C PHE A 149 -8.85 -0.69 -14.12
N THR A 150 -7.81 -0.45 -13.33
CA THR A 150 -7.36 -1.44 -12.34
C THR A 150 -7.75 -0.99 -10.93
N LEU A 151 -8.62 -1.76 -10.28
CA LEU A 151 -8.92 -1.67 -8.86
C LEU A 151 -7.95 -2.59 -8.11
N ALA A 152 -6.84 -2.02 -7.65
CA ALA A 152 -5.87 -2.75 -6.83
C ALA A 152 -6.36 -2.79 -5.38
N VAL A 153 -6.35 -3.96 -4.75
CA VAL A 153 -6.89 -4.21 -3.40
C VAL A 153 -5.96 -5.05 -2.54
N ASN A 154 -6.02 -4.87 -1.21
CA ASN A 154 -5.40 -5.77 -0.24
C ASN A 154 -6.33 -5.98 0.97
N ASP A 155 -6.42 -7.22 1.46
CA ASP A 155 -7.30 -7.60 2.57
C ASP A 155 -6.99 -6.81 3.85
N ALA A 156 -8.03 -6.25 4.44
CA ALA A 156 -7.96 -5.53 5.70
C ALA A 156 -8.89 -6.17 6.74
N ARG A 157 -8.55 -5.98 8.03
CA ARG A 157 -9.37 -6.48 9.15
C ARG A 157 -10.83 -6.00 9.03
N ARG A 158 -11.75 -6.68 9.71
CA ARG A 158 -13.16 -6.26 9.85
C ARG A 158 -13.95 -6.17 8.53
N LYS A 159 -13.70 -7.09 7.57
CA LYS A 159 -14.40 -7.17 6.27
C LYS A 159 -14.27 -5.89 5.42
N GLN A 160 -13.07 -5.35 5.36
CA GLN A 160 -12.74 -4.18 4.53
C GLN A 160 -11.54 -4.51 3.65
N LEU A 161 -11.32 -3.72 2.62
CA LEU A 161 -10.12 -3.78 1.77
C LEU A 161 -9.42 -2.42 1.84
N TYR A 162 -8.10 -2.44 1.85
CA TYR A 162 -7.35 -1.30 1.33
C TYR A 162 -7.49 -1.31 -0.19
N TYR A 163 -7.69 -0.16 -0.81
CA TYR A 163 -7.91 -0.09 -2.26
C TYR A 163 -7.38 1.22 -2.85
N ALA A 164 -7.08 1.19 -4.16
CA ALA A 164 -6.89 2.36 -5.02
C ALA A 164 -7.39 2.01 -6.43
N LEU A 165 -7.96 2.99 -7.15
CA LEU A 165 -8.40 2.80 -8.54
C LEU A 165 -7.44 3.56 -9.45
N TYR A 166 -6.92 2.88 -10.47
CA TYR A 166 -6.04 3.45 -11.49
C TYR A 166 -6.65 3.36 -12.87
N GLY A 167 -6.42 4.37 -13.70
CA GLY A 167 -6.79 4.35 -15.11
C GLY A 167 -5.76 3.67 -16.00
N GLN A 168 -6.05 3.59 -17.30
CA GLN A 168 -5.23 2.86 -18.27
C GLN A 168 -3.80 3.42 -18.40
N GLY A 169 -3.60 4.72 -18.19
CA GLY A 169 -2.28 5.36 -18.17
C GLY A 169 -1.50 5.13 -16.86
N GLY A 170 -2.13 4.60 -15.81
CA GLY A 170 -1.57 4.47 -14.47
C GLY A 170 -1.82 5.71 -13.58
N GLU A 171 -2.64 6.65 -14.03
CA GLU A 171 -3.14 7.76 -13.21
C GLU A 171 -4.05 7.26 -12.08
N GLU A 172 -3.91 7.82 -10.88
CA GLU A 172 -4.76 7.48 -9.73
C GLU A 172 -6.11 8.20 -9.86
N ILE A 173 -7.18 7.42 -10.00
CA ILE A 173 -8.57 7.86 -10.17
C ILE A 173 -9.29 7.94 -8.82
N LEU A 174 -9.07 6.94 -7.95
CA LEU A 174 -9.47 6.99 -6.55
C LEU A 174 -8.23 6.83 -5.69
N ALA A 175 -7.96 7.87 -4.91
CA ALA A 175 -6.88 7.91 -3.95
C ALA A 175 -6.95 6.72 -2.98
N MET A 176 -5.79 6.15 -2.70
CA MET A 176 -5.62 5.01 -1.79
C MET A 176 -6.36 5.20 -0.45
N ASN A 177 -7.31 4.31 -0.14
CA ASN A 177 -8.17 4.40 1.04
C ASN A 177 -8.60 3.00 1.57
N ILE A 178 -9.50 2.95 2.56
CA ILE A 178 -10.06 1.72 3.13
C ILE A 178 -11.58 1.80 3.29
N ALA A 179 -12.29 0.83 2.75
CA ALA A 179 -13.75 0.72 2.86
C ALA A 179 -14.23 -0.75 2.74
N SER A 180 -15.53 -1.02 2.86
CA SER A 180 -16.06 -2.36 2.53
C SER A 180 -16.08 -2.55 1.01
N ALA A 181 -16.05 -3.80 0.53
CA ALA A 181 -16.06 -4.08 -0.91
C ALA A 181 -17.28 -3.46 -1.63
N THR A 182 -18.45 -3.41 -0.97
CA THR A 182 -19.66 -2.77 -1.50
C THR A 182 -19.51 -1.26 -1.61
N ASP A 183 -18.95 -0.60 -0.59
CA ASP A 183 -18.70 0.85 -0.63
C ASP A 183 -17.65 1.21 -1.71
N ILE A 184 -16.64 0.34 -1.90
CA ILE A 184 -15.63 0.49 -2.96
C ILE A 184 -16.29 0.40 -4.33
N ALA A 185 -17.10 -0.64 -4.57
CA ALA A 185 -17.81 -0.80 -5.84
C ALA A 185 -18.74 0.39 -6.14
N GLN A 186 -19.43 0.94 -5.13
CA GLN A 186 -20.21 2.16 -5.26
C GLN A 186 -19.31 3.37 -5.63
N GLY A 187 -18.22 3.60 -4.91
CA GLY A 187 -17.28 4.70 -5.18
C GLY A 187 -16.65 4.63 -6.58
N VAL A 188 -16.35 3.43 -7.07
CA VAL A 188 -15.87 3.18 -8.44
C VAL A 188 -16.95 3.57 -9.47
N ARG A 189 -18.22 3.17 -9.29
CA ARG A 189 -19.31 3.61 -10.17
C ARG A 189 -19.49 5.13 -10.16
N GLU A 190 -19.50 5.74 -8.98
CA GLU A 190 -19.69 7.18 -8.81
C GLU A 190 -18.58 8.01 -9.44
N VAL A 191 -17.33 7.54 -9.44
CA VAL A 191 -16.22 8.26 -10.06
C VAL A 191 -16.20 8.07 -11.57
N LEU A 192 -16.40 6.85 -12.07
CA LEU A 192 -16.39 6.57 -13.51
C LEU A 192 -17.58 7.22 -14.23
N GLY A 193 -18.75 7.27 -13.60
CA GLY A 193 -19.89 8.03 -14.10
C GLY A 193 -19.62 9.52 -14.28
N LYS A 194 -18.75 10.13 -13.45
CA LYS A 194 -18.33 11.55 -13.60
C LYS A 194 -17.36 11.74 -14.77
N PHE A 195 -16.65 10.70 -15.20
CA PHE A 195 -15.79 10.72 -16.39
C PHE A 195 -16.55 10.41 -17.70
N GLY A 196 -17.88 10.27 -17.64
CA GLY A 196 -18.72 9.97 -18.80
C GLY A 196 -18.92 8.48 -19.07
N PHE A 197 -18.31 7.59 -18.27
CA PHE A 197 -18.51 6.15 -18.33
C PHE A 197 -19.82 5.76 -17.65
N VAL A 198 -20.93 5.93 -18.37
CA VAL A 198 -22.23 5.40 -17.97
C VAL A 198 -22.26 3.89 -18.21
N GLN A 199 -22.84 3.12 -17.30
CA GLN A 199 -23.06 1.69 -17.47
C GLN A 199 -23.96 1.46 -18.69
N GLY A 200 -23.37 0.97 -19.78
CA GLY A 200 -24.12 0.58 -20.97
C GLY A 200 -24.78 -0.78 -20.75
N ASP A 201 -26.10 -0.86 -20.93
CA ASP A 201 -26.80 -2.14 -21.10
C ASP A 201 -26.08 -2.97 -22.17
N SER A 202 -25.78 -4.22 -21.86
CA SER A 202 -25.08 -5.14 -22.74
C SER A 202 -25.74 -5.22 -24.11
N ALA A 203 -25.01 -4.76 -25.14
CA ALA A 203 -25.31 -4.91 -26.56
C ALA A 203 -26.73 -4.46 -27.01
N ARG A 204 -26.89 -3.15 -27.24
CA ARG A 204 -27.71 -2.66 -28.35
C ARG A 204 -26.88 -1.81 -29.31
N SER A 205 -26.72 -2.31 -30.53
CA SER A 205 -26.21 -1.55 -31.67
C SER A 205 -27.13 -0.36 -31.95
N VAL A 206 -26.64 0.85 -31.70
CA VAL A 206 -27.31 2.08 -32.12
C VAL A 206 -26.73 2.47 -33.48
N ASP A 207 -27.53 2.31 -34.53
CA ASP A 207 -27.20 2.82 -35.87
C ASP A 207 -27.10 4.36 -35.81
N THR A 208 -25.89 4.89 -36.01
CA THR A 208 -25.64 6.34 -36.03
C THR A 208 -25.72 6.89 -37.45
N ALA A 209 -26.95 7.19 -37.89
CA ALA A 209 -27.22 8.02 -39.05
C ALA A 209 -27.87 9.34 -38.61
N GLY A 210 -27.15 10.46 -38.74
CA GLY A 210 -27.66 11.80 -38.42
C GLY A 210 -26.64 12.67 -37.71
N ALA A 211 -25.78 13.33 -38.48
CA ALA A 211 -25.15 14.56 -38.01
C ALA A 211 -26.19 15.70 -38.07
N ASP A 212 -26.12 16.65 -37.13
CA ASP A 212 -26.16 18.10 -37.38
C ASP A 212 -26.30 18.93 -36.08
N GLY A 213 -25.46 19.96 -35.92
CA GLY A 213 -25.91 21.24 -35.33
C GLY A 213 -25.59 21.59 -33.86
N PHE A 214 -24.72 22.60 -33.73
CA PHE A 214 -24.74 23.70 -32.72
C PHE A 214 -24.29 23.49 -31.26
N GLY A 215 -23.54 24.49 -30.77
CA GLY A 215 -23.61 24.94 -29.37
C GLY A 215 -22.29 25.12 -28.64
N ALA A 216 -21.58 26.24 -28.86
CA ALA A 216 -20.55 26.70 -27.93
C ALA A 216 -21.18 27.63 -26.88
N ASP A 217 -20.87 27.45 -25.58
CA ASP A 217 -20.16 28.48 -24.79
C ASP A 217 -19.92 28.14 -23.30
N SER A 218 -18.72 28.58 -22.86
CA SER A 218 -18.34 29.00 -21.49
C SER A 218 -18.74 28.19 -20.24
N ALA A 219 -17.74 27.57 -19.59
CA ALA A 219 -17.57 27.62 -18.13
C ALA A 219 -16.07 27.47 -17.77
N SER A 220 -15.40 28.59 -17.48
CA SER A 220 -13.99 28.63 -17.10
C SER A 220 -13.82 28.65 -15.57
N GLY A 221 -12.83 27.90 -15.04
CA GLY A 221 -12.31 28.18 -13.70
C GLY A 221 -11.98 27.01 -12.76
N LEU A 222 -11.15 26.04 -13.17
CA LEU A 222 -10.37 25.22 -12.23
C LEU A 222 -8.94 25.04 -12.74
N SER A 223 -8.00 25.79 -12.15
CA SER A 223 -6.56 25.66 -12.44
C SER A 223 -5.92 24.63 -11.52
N GLY A 224 -5.64 23.44 -12.05
CA GLY A 224 -5.00 22.37 -11.27
C GLY A 224 -5.02 21.00 -11.96
N GLY A 225 -4.27 20.85 -13.06
CA GLY A 225 -3.84 19.54 -13.58
C GLY A 225 -4.92 18.48 -13.85
N ALA A 226 -5.95 18.78 -14.66
CA ALA A 226 -6.77 17.73 -15.28
C ALA A 226 -5.90 17.00 -16.34
N SER A 227 -5.56 15.73 -16.14
CA SER A 227 -6.40 14.53 -16.35
C SER A 227 -6.89 14.41 -17.80
N SER A 228 -6.29 13.45 -18.54
CA SER A 228 -6.63 13.10 -19.92
C SER A 228 -7.80 12.12 -20.02
N VAL A 229 -8.48 11.82 -18.91
CA VAL A 229 -9.61 10.87 -18.83
C VAL A 229 -10.93 11.54 -19.25
N ALA A 230 -10.91 12.30 -20.35
CA ALA A 230 -12.12 12.82 -20.96
C ALA A 230 -12.75 11.72 -21.81
N GLY A 231 -13.88 11.16 -21.36
CA GLY A 231 -14.51 10.00 -22.00
C GLY A 231 -14.91 10.25 -23.46
N ALA A 232 -14.15 9.68 -24.39
CA ALA A 232 -14.67 9.32 -25.70
C ALA A 232 -15.60 8.10 -25.50
N GLY A 233 -16.77 8.10 -26.15
CA GLY A 233 -17.85 7.13 -25.88
C GLY A 233 -17.50 5.68 -26.24
N GLY A 234 -16.76 5.00 -25.36
CA GLY A 234 -16.35 3.61 -25.45
C GLY A 234 -16.75 2.81 -24.21
N SER A 235 -16.69 1.48 -24.32
CA SER A 235 -16.86 0.55 -23.21
C SER A 235 -15.74 0.72 -22.18
N TYR A 236 -15.97 0.27 -20.94
CA TYR A 236 -14.93 0.14 -19.94
C TYR A 236 -15.09 -1.15 -19.15
N VAL A 237 -13.99 -1.63 -18.59
CA VAL A 237 -13.97 -2.73 -17.63
C VAL A 237 -13.15 -2.33 -16.40
N VAL A 238 -13.45 -2.97 -15.27
CA VAL A 238 -12.70 -2.84 -14.02
C VAL A 238 -12.08 -4.19 -13.70
N ASP A 239 -10.76 -4.28 -13.88
CA ASP A 239 -9.95 -5.42 -13.47
C ASP A 239 -9.61 -5.27 -11.98
N ILE A 240 -9.82 -6.32 -11.18
CA ILE A 240 -9.69 -6.30 -9.72
C ILE A 240 -8.56 -7.22 -9.31
N ILE A 241 -7.47 -6.67 -8.77
CA ILE A 241 -6.23 -7.40 -8.48
C ILE A 241 -5.78 -7.23 -7.04
N GLY A 242 -5.33 -8.31 -6.42
CA GLY A 242 -4.74 -8.31 -5.09
C GLY A 242 -5.52 -9.12 -4.05
N HIS A 243 -4.97 -9.25 -2.85
CA HIS A 243 -5.51 -10.18 -1.86
C HIS A 243 -6.87 -9.71 -1.31
N GLY A 244 -7.79 -10.66 -1.15
CA GLY A 244 -9.19 -10.38 -0.83
C GLY A 244 -10.08 -10.07 -2.04
N ALA A 245 -9.55 -9.98 -3.27
CA ALA A 245 -10.37 -9.72 -4.47
C ALA A 245 -11.48 -10.76 -4.66
N MET A 246 -11.18 -12.07 -4.62
CA MET A 246 -12.19 -13.12 -4.80
C MET A 246 -13.08 -13.31 -3.57
N ARG A 247 -12.57 -13.04 -2.36
CA ARG A 247 -13.35 -13.14 -1.10
C ARG A 247 -14.64 -12.32 -1.12
N TYR A 248 -14.69 -11.21 -1.85
CA TYR A 248 -15.85 -10.33 -1.94
C TYR A 248 -16.45 -10.25 -3.35
N GLU A 249 -16.32 -11.31 -4.16
CA GLU A 249 -16.79 -11.39 -5.55
C GLU A 249 -18.21 -10.83 -5.77
N SER A 250 -19.15 -11.16 -4.87
CA SER A 250 -20.54 -10.70 -4.94
C SER A 250 -20.73 -9.19 -4.78
N ALA A 251 -19.77 -8.46 -4.19
CA ALA A 251 -19.79 -7.01 -4.11
C ALA A 251 -19.39 -6.33 -5.43
N TRP A 252 -18.74 -7.06 -6.34
CA TRP A 252 -18.30 -6.56 -7.64
C TRP A 252 -19.37 -6.69 -8.73
N ALA A 253 -20.47 -7.41 -8.47
CA ALA A 253 -21.51 -7.75 -9.45
C ALA A 253 -22.15 -6.54 -10.17
N ASP A 254 -22.10 -5.36 -9.55
CA ASP A 254 -22.61 -4.10 -10.11
C ASP A 254 -21.59 -3.35 -10.99
N LEU A 255 -20.35 -3.83 -11.11
CA LEU A 255 -19.31 -3.26 -11.98
C LEU A 255 -19.25 -4.04 -13.31
N PRO A 256 -18.80 -3.41 -14.42
CA PRO A 256 -18.37 -4.16 -15.59
C PRO A 256 -17.00 -4.80 -15.28
N VAL A 257 -17.03 -5.90 -14.52
CA VAL A 257 -15.81 -6.59 -14.09
C VAL A 257 -15.11 -7.20 -15.30
N GLY A 258 -13.80 -6.95 -15.40
CA GLY A 258 -12.91 -7.65 -16.33
C GLY A 258 -12.37 -8.91 -15.66
N GLU A 259 -11.07 -8.92 -15.34
CA GLU A 259 -10.46 -10.01 -14.57
C GLU A 259 -10.57 -9.79 -13.05
N VAL A 260 -10.63 -10.87 -12.25
CA VAL A 260 -10.53 -10.84 -10.79
C VAL A 260 -9.44 -11.80 -10.33
N ARG A 261 -8.39 -11.28 -9.68
CA ARG A 261 -7.18 -12.03 -9.31
C ARG A 261 -6.83 -11.86 -7.84
N GLU A 262 -6.81 -12.96 -7.09
CA GLU A 262 -6.31 -13.00 -5.71
C GLU A 262 -4.80 -13.28 -5.68
N GLU A 263 -4.03 -12.45 -6.40
CA GLU A 263 -2.58 -12.59 -6.64
C GLU A 263 -1.83 -11.29 -6.28
N SER A 264 -0.55 -11.40 -5.95
CA SER A 264 0.34 -10.26 -5.68
C SER A 264 1.54 -10.22 -6.63
N VAL A 265 1.77 -9.02 -7.18
CA VAL A 265 2.93 -8.71 -8.02
C VAL A 265 4.25 -9.14 -7.41
N LEU A 266 4.38 -9.17 -6.08
CA LEU A 266 5.65 -9.45 -5.42
C LEU A 266 6.05 -10.93 -5.41
N HIS A 267 5.09 -11.87 -5.36
CA HIS A 267 5.39 -13.31 -5.33
C HIS A 267 4.90 -14.07 -6.57
N ASP A 268 3.70 -13.79 -7.07
CA ASP A 268 3.12 -14.54 -8.19
C ASP A 268 3.78 -14.20 -9.54
N ALA A 269 4.23 -12.95 -9.72
CA ALA A 269 5.02 -12.54 -10.89
C ALA A 269 6.53 -12.88 -10.77
N GLY A 270 6.95 -13.53 -9.69
CA GLY A 270 8.33 -13.94 -9.43
C GLY A 270 9.36 -12.83 -9.60
N ALA A 271 10.48 -13.13 -10.27
CA ALA A 271 11.58 -12.18 -10.49
C ALA A 271 11.17 -10.91 -11.28
N ALA A 272 10.18 -11.02 -12.17
CA ALA A 272 9.64 -9.87 -12.89
C ALA A 272 8.79 -8.98 -11.97
N GLY A 273 8.12 -9.56 -10.99
CA GLY A 273 7.41 -8.87 -9.92
C GLY A 273 8.28 -7.89 -9.13
N LEU A 274 9.45 -8.37 -8.70
CA LEU A 274 10.46 -7.55 -8.03
C LEU A 274 10.92 -6.38 -8.90
N ALA A 275 11.13 -6.63 -10.20
CA ALA A 275 11.50 -5.60 -11.16
C ALA A 275 10.38 -4.57 -11.35
N ILE A 276 9.11 -4.97 -11.46
CA ILE A 276 7.96 -4.06 -11.58
C ILE A 276 7.84 -3.18 -10.33
N PHE A 277 7.90 -3.79 -9.13
CA PHE A 277 7.80 -3.09 -7.86
C PHE A 277 8.90 -2.04 -7.69
N ALA A 278 10.15 -2.42 -7.97
CA ALA A 278 11.30 -1.51 -7.93
C ALA A 278 11.25 -0.43 -9.03
N SER A 279 10.77 -0.76 -10.24
CA SER A 279 10.58 0.21 -11.34
C SER A 279 9.57 1.29 -10.96
N CYS A 280 8.46 0.92 -10.31
CA CYS A 280 7.48 1.89 -9.82
C CYS A 280 8.10 2.85 -8.80
N ALA A 281 8.89 2.33 -7.86
CA ALA A 281 9.56 3.13 -6.84
C ALA A 281 10.52 4.17 -7.46
N LEU A 282 11.34 3.76 -8.44
CA LEU A 282 12.27 4.64 -9.14
C LEU A 282 11.58 5.64 -10.06
N MET A 283 10.50 5.24 -10.73
CA MET A 283 9.68 6.16 -11.53
C MET A 283 9.06 7.25 -10.66
N ARG A 284 8.61 6.92 -9.44
CA ARG A 284 8.13 7.92 -8.47
C ARG A 284 9.25 8.87 -8.01
N GLU A 285 10.42 8.33 -7.67
CA GLU A 285 11.60 9.13 -7.29
C GLU A 285 11.99 10.10 -8.42
N PHE A 286 12.07 9.62 -9.66
CA PHE A 286 12.35 10.43 -10.86
C PHE A 286 11.30 11.52 -11.10
N GLN A 287 10.02 11.21 -10.86
CA GLN A 287 8.91 12.18 -10.94
C GLN A 287 8.84 13.16 -9.75
N GLY A 288 9.77 13.08 -8.78
CA GLY A 288 9.75 13.91 -7.57
C GLY A 288 8.55 13.62 -6.65
N LYS A 289 7.91 12.46 -6.79
CA LYS A 289 6.81 12.01 -5.94
C LYS A 289 7.34 11.47 -4.61
N ASP A 290 6.46 11.38 -3.61
CA ASP A 290 6.82 10.75 -2.34
C ASP A 290 7.20 9.27 -2.54
N VAL A 291 8.38 8.95 -2.00
CA VAL A 291 9.03 7.64 -1.89
C VAL A 291 9.64 7.47 -0.48
N SER A 292 9.13 8.22 0.51
CA SER A 292 9.49 8.07 1.91
C SER A 292 9.22 6.64 2.39
N THR A 293 9.95 6.19 3.40
CA THR A 293 9.69 4.89 4.04
C THR A 293 8.74 5.00 5.23
N ASP A 294 7.93 6.07 5.29
CA ASP A 294 6.97 6.22 6.37
C ASP A 294 5.73 5.36 6.10
N PRO A 295 5.26 4.61 7.11
CA PRO A 295 4.24 3.58 6.91
C PRO A 295 2.85 4.18 6.64
N LEU A 296 2.21 3.69 5.59
CA LEU A 296 0.88 4.10 5.12
C LEU A 296 -0.23 3.45 5.98
N TYR A 297 -0.38 3.93 7.22
CA TYR A 297 -1.43 3.50 8.13
C TYR A 297 -2.77 4.19 7.85
N LEU A 298 -3.56 3.61 6.95
CA LEU A 298 -4.96 4.02 6.72
C LEU A 298 -5.91 3.63 7.88
N ARG A 299 -5.40 2.94 8.91
CA ARG A 299 -6.08 2.70 10.18
C ARG A 299 -5.19 3.04 11.36
N ARG A 300 -5.79 3.63 12.40
CA ARG A 300 -5.15 3.67 13.72
C ARG A 300 -4.92 2.24 14.22
N PRO A 301 -3.83 1.96 14.95
CA PRO A 301 -3.58 0.64 15.50
C PRO A 301 -4.73 0.21 16.40
N ASP A 302 -5.18 -1.05 16.31
CA ASP A 302 -6.16 -1.62 17.24
C ASP A 302 -5.64 -1.66 18.70
N VAL A 303 -4.34 -1.41 18.91
CA VAL A 303 -3.67 -1.38 20.21
C VAL A 303 -3.84 -0.02 20.86
N THR A 304 -4.61 0.03 21.95
CA THR A 304 -4.58 1.13 22.90
C THR A 304 -3.17 1.26 23.46
N ILE A 305 -2.49 2.39 23.23
CA ILE A 305 -1.21 2.67 23.89
C ILE A 305 -1.47 2.67 25.40
N PRO A 306 -0.79 1.82 26.21
CA PRO A 306 -0.92 1.88 27.66
C PRO A 306 -0.55 3.28 28.12
N ALA A 307 -1.39 3.89 28.97
CA ALA A 307 -1.06 5.18 29.56
C ALA A 307 0.33 5.09 30.23
N PRO A 308 1.20 6.10 30.07
CA PRO A 308 2.53 6.05 30.66
C PRO A 308 2.41 5.76 32.15
N ASN A 309 3.13 4.74 32.62
CA ASN A 309 3.09 4.31 34.01
C ASN A 309 3.26 5.53 34.91
N LYS A 310 2.29 5.78 35.81
CA LYS A 310 2.42 6.84 36.81
C LYS A 310 3.71 6.60 37.57
N HIS A 311 4.61 7.58 37.57
CA HIS A 311 5.83 7.52 38.36
C HIS A 311 5.45 7.40 39.84
N ILE A 312 5.60 6.20 40.41
CA ILE A 312 5.44 6.00 41.85
C ILE A 312 6.68 6.59 42.51
N LEU A 313 6.53 7.81 43.00
CA LEU A 313 7.59 8.55 43.69
C LEU A 313 7.71 8.02 45.13
N GLY A 314 8.54 6.99 45.32
CA GLY A 314 8.86 6.44 46.63
C GLY A 314 9.57 5.10 46.56
N GLN A 315 10.74 5.01 47.21
CA GLN A 315 11.61 3.82 47.32
C GLN A 315 12.20 3.39 45.94
N THR A 316 13.47 3.65 45.63
CA THR A 316 14.63 3.28 46.45
C THR A 316 15.80 4.25 46.23
N SER A 317 16.24 4.94 47.28
CA SER A 317 17.46 5.76 47.26
C SER A 317 18.69 4.88 47.54
N ILE A 318 19.42 4.49 46.50
CA ILE A 318 20.76 3.91 46.67
C ILE A 318 21.73 5.07 46.96
N SER A 319 22.05 5.25 48.25
CA SER A 319 22.93 6.32 48.72
C SER A 319 24.40 5.97 48.48
N LEU A 320 24.94 6.38 47.34
CA LEU A 320 26.38 6.42 47.09
C LEU A 320 27.02 7.54 47.94
N ARG A 321 27.73 7.16 49.01
CA ARG A 321 28.58 8.09 49.77
C ARG A 321 29.91 8.29 49.06
N VAL A 322 30.12 9.49 48.52
CA VAL A 322 31.46 10.04 48.27
C VAL A 322 31.62 11.24 49.21
N GLY A 323 32.66 11.24 50.04
CA GLY A 323 32.89 12.28 51.04
C GLY A 323 33.65 13.49 50.49
N GLY A 324 33.48 14.67 51.09
CA GLY A 324 34.25 15.84 50.67
C GLY A 324 33.74 17.19 51.15
N GLN A 325 33.78 17.42 52.48
CA GLN A 325 33.70 18.74 53.13
C GLN A 325 32.38 19.55 53.05
N VAL A 326 32.30 20.51 53.96
CA VAL A 326 31.11 21.23 54.42
C VAL A 326 31.41 22.72 54.37
N GLU A 327 30.48 23.53 53.89
CA GLU A 327 30.31 24.88 54.42
C GLU A 327 28.84 25.29 54.42
N ASN A 328 28.36 25.75 55.58
CA ASN A 328 26.98 26.18 55.80
C ASN A 328 26.78 27.61 55.29
N HIS A 329 25.55 27.97 54.91
CA HIS A 329 24.97 29.28 55.25
C HIS A 329 23.45 29.15 55.51
N ALA A 330 22.88 30.08 56.29
CA ALA A 330 21.71 29.83 57.12
C ALA A 330 20.34 30.24 56.54
N GLN A 331 19.33 29.45 56.92
CA GLN A 331 18.01 29.85 57.48
C GLN A 331 17.22 31.06 56.94
N THR A 332 15.98 30.79 56.55
CA THR A 332 14.72 31.42 57.05
C THR A 332 13.55 30.51 56.66
N GLN A 333 13.01 29.68 57.56
CA GLN A 333 11.83 29.95 58.41
C GLN A 333 10.50 30.22 57.66
N ASN A 334 9.57 29.28 57.83
CA ASN A 334 8.13 29.31 57.49
C ASN A 334 7.35 29.94 58.68
N PRO A 335 6.07 30.40 58.56
CA PRO A 335 4.98 29.48 58.93
C PRO A 335 3.56 29.69 58.30
N GLU A 336 2.86 28.55 58.17
CA GLU A 336 1.44 28.26 58.51
C GLU A 336 0.24 29.20 58.24
N LYS A 337 -0.79 28.64 57.58
CA LYS A 337 -2.21 28.55 58.06
C LYS A 337 -2.80 27.21 57.59
N GLN A 338 -2.96 26.20 58.45
CA GLN A 338 -4.12 25.88 59.32
C GLN A 338 -5.46 25.48 58.65
N ASN A 339 -5.78 24.18 58.81
CA ASN A 339 -7.07 23.56 59.16
C ASN A 339 -8.40 23.99 58.49
N VAL A 340 -9.15 22.99 57.98
CA VAL A 340 -10.34 22.42 58.67
C VAL A 340 -10.44 20.91 58.38
N LYS A 341 -10.66 20.08 59.42
CA LYS A 341 -11.20 18.72 59.33
C LYS A 341 -12.70 18.76 59.62
N THR A 342 -13.50 17.95 58.92
CA THR A 342 -14.77 17.44 59.48
C THR A 342 -14.84 15.94 59.25
N GLN A 343 -15.00 15.19 60.34
CA GLN A 343 -15.11 13.72 60.33
C GLN A 343 -16.24 13.31 61.29
N VAL A 344 -17.27 12.66 60.74
CA VAL A 344 -18.26 11.82 61.44
C VAL A 344 -18.66 10.77 60.38
N GLY A 345 -18.69 9.45 60.60
CA GLY A 345 -18.58 8.66 61.83
C GLY A 345 -19.80 7.75 61.96
N GLY A 346 -19.71 6.46 61.59
CA GLY A 346 -20.86 5.53 61.61
C GLY A 346 -20.55 4.08 61.21
N GLN A 347 -20.73 3.15 62.16
CA GLN A 347 -20.38 1.71 62.15
C GLN A 347 -21.53 0.95 62.89
N VAL A 348 -21.82 -0.36 62.80
CA VAL A 348 -21.10 -1.59 62.37
C VAL A 348 -22.14 -2.61 61.82
N GLY A 349 -21.74 -3.60 61.00
CA GLY A 349 -22.47 -4.88 60.82
C GLY A 349 -22.79 -5.22 59.35
N ASP A 350 -22.26 -6.26 58.69
CA ASP A 350 -21.88 -7.65 59.02
C ASP A 350 -23.01 -8.70 58.81
N SER A 351 -22.61 -9.87 58.29
CA SER A 351 -23.41 -11.03 57.85
C SER A 351 -24.38 -10.77 56.68
N GLY A 352 -24.57 -11.67 55.71
CA GLY A 352 -23.82 -12.91 55.42
C GLY A 352 -24.46 -13.70 54.27
N GLU A 353 -23.62 -14.37 53.48
CA GLU A 353 -23.85 -15.66 52.82
C GLU A 353 -25.28 -16.01 52.30
N ARG A 354 -25.45 -16.17 50.97
CA ARG A 354 -25.65 -17.50 50.33
C ARG A 354 -25.82 -17.51 48.81
N LYS A 355 -25.59 -18.70 48.26
CA LYS A 355 -25.64 -19.08 46.84
C LYS A 355 -27.07 -19.09 46.29
N GLY A 356 -27.16 -18.83 44.98
CA GLY A 356 -28.23 -19.24 44.07
C GLY A 356 -27.60 -19.44 42.71
#